data_AF-A0A645APS3-F1
#
_entry.id   AF-A0A645APS3-F1
#
_cell.length_a   1.000
_cell.length_b   1.000
_cell.length_c   1.000
_cell.angle_alpha   90.00
_cell.angle_beta   90.00
_cell.angle_gamma   90.00
#
_symmetry.space_group_name_H-M   'P 1'
#
loop_
_entity.id
_entity.type
_entity.pdbx_description
1 polymer ?
#
loop_
_entity_poly.entity_id
_entity_poly.type
_entity_poly.pdbx_seq_one_letter_code
_entity_poly.pdbx_strand_id
1 'polypeptide(L)'
;MVVDARTSDAIALAVRSDCEIFIKEEIMNIVGMDIETENTDASQNETSENVDAEQLTPEELEMLSLEDLEELLNLAVTEEKYELAVNLRDAIKKKKAPENR
;
A
#
# COMPACT_ATOMS: atom_id res chain seq x y z
N MET A 1 13.71 -23.65 -27.45
CA MET A 1 13.26 -24.64 -26.44
C MET A 1 12.59 -23.85 -25.34
N VAL A 2 11.35 -24.17 -25.01
CA VAL A 2 10.59 -23.51 -23.94
C VAL A 2 10.39 -24.55 -22.85
N VAL A 3 10.70 -24.19 -21.61
CA VAL A 3 10.60 -25.08 -20.45
C VAL A 3 9.62 -24.45 -19.48
N ASP A 4 8.62 -25.22 -19.08
CA ASP A 4 7.65 -24.79 -18.08
C ASP A 4 8.25 -24.92 -16.68
N ALA A 5 8.03 -23.93 -15.83
CA ALA A 5 8.60 -23.84 -14.49
C ALA A 5 7.65 -23.09 -13.56
N ARG A 6 7.70 -23.43 -12.26
CA ARG A 6 7.03 -22.61 -11.24
C ARG A 6 7.73 -21.26 -11.12
N THR A 7 6.98 -20.22 -10.76
CA THR A 7 7.49 -18.86 -10.60
C THR A 7 8.69 -18.80 -9.63
N SER A 8 8.65 -19.57 -8.54
CA SER A 8 9.76 -19.68 -7.57
C SER A 8 11.05 -20.19 -8.19
N ASP A 9 10.95 -21.22 -9.05
CA ASP A 9 12.11 -21.87 -9.65
C ASP A 9 12.71 -20.99 -10.75
N ALA A 10 11.86 -20.34 -11.56
CA ALA A 10 12.29 -19.41 -12.60
C ALA A 10 13.03 -18.19 -12.01
N ILE A 11 12.48 -17.59 -10.95
CA ILE A 11 13.12 -16.45 -10.27
C ILE A 11 14.45 -16.87 -9.63
N ALA A 12 14.49 -18.01 -8.94
CA ALA A 12 15.71 -18.49 -8.28
C ALA A 12 16.85 -18.77 -9.28
N LEU A 13 16.53 -19.22 -10.50
CA LEU A 13 17.53 -19.40 -11.56
C LEU A 13 17.99 -18.07 -12.15
N ALA A 14 17.06 -17.15 -12.39
CA ALA A 14 17.37 -15.82 -12.93
C ALA A 14 18.33 -15.04 -12.02
N VAL A 15 18.05 -15.01 -10.72
CA VAL A 15 18.89 -14.33 -9.72
C VAL A 15 20.28 -14.94 -9.62
N ARG A 16 20.42 -16.27 -9.69
CA ARG A 16 21.72 -16.93 -9.62
C ARG A 16 22.57 -16.76 -10.88
N SER A 17 21.91 -16.56 -12.01
CA SER A 17 22.55 -16.52 -13.34
C SER A 17 22.67 -15.10 -13.89
N ASP A 18 22.35 -14.08 -13.08
CA ASP A 18 22.36 -12.66 -13.45
C ASP A 18 21.59 -12.37 -14.76
N CYS A 19 20.39 -12.96 -14.86
CA CYS A 19 19.52 -12.84 -16.03
C CYS A 19 18.40 -11.82 -15.77
N GLU A 20 18.02 -11.08 -16.82
CA GLU A 20 16.91 -10.14 -16.79
C GLU A 20 15.57 -10.87 -16.56
N ILE A 21 14.68 -10.25 -15.75
CA ILE A 21 13.36 -10.78 -15.41
C ILE A 21 12.30 -9.94 -16.12
N PHE A 22 11.41 -10.61 -16.85
CA PHE A 22 10.32 -9.97 -17.57
C PHE A 22 8.96 -10.50 -17.10
N ILE A 23 7.97 -9.62 -17.13
CA ILE A 23 6.57 -9.93 -16.82
C ILE A 23 5.68 -9.38 -17.94
N LYS A 24 4.52 -10.00 -18.16
CA LYS A 24 3.52 -9.48 -19.10
C LYS A 24 2.86 -8.24 -18.50
N GLU A 25 2.66 -7.22 -19.33
CA GLU A 25 2.02 -5.96 -18.96
C GLU A 25 0.66 -6.17 -18.29
N GLU A 26 -0.20 -7.02 -18.85
CA GLU A 26 -1.52 -7.34 -18.27
C GLU A 26 -1.42 -7.89 -16.84
N ILE A 27 -0.42 -8.75 -16.55
CA ILE A 27 -0.24 -9.30 -15.21
C ILE A 27 0.36 -8.24 -14.28
N MET A 28 1.31 -7.44 -14.77
CA MET A 28 1.89 -6.33 -14.02
C MET A 28 0.82 -5.31 -13.61
N ASN A 29 -0.20 -5.05 -14.43
CA ASN A 29 -1.28 -4.13 -14.04
C ASN A 29 -2.20 -4.72 -12.96
N ILE A 30 -2.26 -6.05 -12.82
CA ILE A 30 -3.08 -6.73 -11.81
C ILE A 30 -2.34 -6.86 -10.48
N VAL A 31 -1.03 -7.15 -10.53
CA VAL A 31 -0.22 -7.47 -9.33
C VAL A 31 0.84 -6.43 -9.00
N GLY A 32 1.03 -5.46 -9.89
CA GLY A 32 1.96 -4.36 -9.73
C GLY A 32 1.51 -3.51 -8.56
N MET A 33 2.44 -3.32 -7.63
CA MET A 33 2.29 -2.38 -6.54
C MET A 33 3.11 -1.17 -6.94
N ASP A 34 2.54 0.02 -6.86
CA ASP A 34 3.30 1.25 -7.05
C ASP A 34 4.28 1.38 -5.89
N ILE A 35 5.53 1.00 -6.16
CA ILE A 35 6.63 1.28 -5.24
C ILE A 35 6.97 2.75 -5.49
N GLU A 36 6.38 3.65 -4.70
CA GLU A 36 6.77 5.06 -4.68
C GLU A 36 8.27 5.13 -4.36
N THR A 37 9.07 5.25 -5.41
CA THR A 37 10.49 5.51 -5.26
C THR A 37 10.58 6.99 -4.92
N GLU A 38 10.76 7.31 -3.64
CA GLU A 38 10.93 8.68 -3.17
C GLU A 38 12.16 9.33 -3.82
N ASN A 39 12.03 9.83 -5.04
CA ASN A 39 12.96 10.76 -5.68
C ASN A 39 12.27 11.52 -6.82
N THR A 40 11.73 12.67 -6.43
CA THR A 40 11.89 13.97 -7.11
C THR A 40 11.16 14.21 -8.45
N ASP A 41 10.47 15.36 -8.43
CA ASP A 41 10.01 16.21 -9.54
C ASP A 41 8.59 16.00 -10.07
N ALA A 42 7.72 16.87 -9.55
CA ALA A 42 6.73 17.67 -10.26
C ALA A 42 6.02 17.05 -11.47
N SER A 43 4.74 16.71 -11.30
CA SER A 43 3.63 17.46 -11.91
C SER A 43 2.37 16.60 -11.94
N GLN A 44 1.31 17.11 -11.28
CA GLN A 44 -0.10 17.04 -11.68
C GLN A 44 -0.57 15.74 -12.36
N ASN A 45 -1.43 14.97 -11.71
CA ASN A 45 -2.89 15.13 -11.72
C ASN A 45 -3.54 13.77 -11.43
N GLU A 46 -4.58 13.78 -10.56
CA GLU A 46 -5.84 13.03 -10.72
C GLU A 46 -5.70 11.52 -11.01
N THR A 47 -6.03 10.58 -10.11
CA THR A 47 -7.29 10.42 -9.38
C THR A 47 -7.19 9.06 -8.67
N SER A 48 -7.65 9.00 -7.41
CA SER A 48 -8.03 7.78 -6.66
C SER A 48 -7.33 6.46 -7.01
N GLU A 49 -6.34 6.03 -6.24
CA GLU A 49 -6.04 4.59 -6.14
C GLU A 49 -5.29 4.26 -4.83
N ASN A 50 -5.88 3.34 -4.06
CA ASN A 50 -5.41 2.65 -2.85
C ASN A 50 -4.40 3.38 -1.95
N VAL A 51 -4.92 4.13 -0.98
CA VAL A 51 -4.13 4.57 0.18
C VAL A 51 -3.78 3.34 1.02
N ASP A 52 -2.54 2.87 0.93
CA ASP A 52 -2.02 1.80 1.77
C ASP A 52 -1.92 2.32 3.21
N ALA A 53 -2.83 1.87 4.07
CA ALA A 53 -2.97 2.35 5.45
C ALA A 53 -1.66 2.28 6.25
N GLU A 54 -0.73 1.39 5.87
CA GLU A 54 0.57 1.20 6.53
C GLU A 54 1.59 2.30 6.23
N GLN A 55 1.38 3.08 5.16
CA GLN A 55 2.31 4.12 4.72
C GLN A 55 1.83 5.54 5.09
N LEU A 56 0.56 5.72 5.46
CA LEU A 56 0.09 7.04 5.85
C LEU A 56 0.74 7.47 7.18
N THR A 57 1.31 8.66 7.16
CA THR A 57 1.71 9.37 8.36
C THR A 57 0.48 9.69 9.23
N PRO A 58 0.66 9.89 10.55
CA PRO A 58 -0.43 10.28 11.43
C PRO A 58 -1.19 11.53 10.96
N GLU A 59 -0.50 12.43 10.25
CA GLU A 59 -1.07 13.65 9.69
C GLU A 59 -1.97 13.37 8.48
N GLU A 60 -1.66 12.37 7.67
CA GLU A 60 -2.47 11.94 6.52
C GLU A 60 -3.70 11.12 6.96
N LEU A 61 -3.58 10.30 8.01
CA LEU A 61 -4.73 9.66 8.65
C LEU A 61 -5.77 10.71 9.10
N GLU A 62 -5.31 11.86 9.62
CA GLU A 62 -6.21 12.92 10.08
C GLU A 62 -6.98 13.59 8.92
N MET A 63 -6.42 13.55 7.70
CA MET A 63 -7.05 14.09 6.48
C MET A 63 -8.15 13.19 5.92
N LEU A 64 -8.12 11.87 6.18
CA LEU A 64 -9.14 10.91 5.74
C LEU A 64 -10.49 11.14 6.40
N SER A 65 -11.60 10.82 5.72
CA SER A 65 -12.93 10.99 6.32
C SER A 65 -13.14 10.03 7.50
N LEU A 66 -14.12 10.33 8.37
CA LEU A 66 -14.43 9.43 9.50
C LEU A 66 -14.83 8.03 9.03
N GLU A 67 -15.51 7.94 7.89
CA GLU A 67 -15.98 6.68 7.31
C GLU A 67 -14.80 5.86 6.78
N ASP A 68 -13.87 6.51 6.07
CA ASP A 68 -12.64 5.86 5.58
C ASP A 68 -11.76 5.37 6.75
N LEU A 69 -11.63 6.15 7.81
CA LEU A 69 -10.87 5.76 9.00
C LEU A 69 -11.48 4.54 9.71
N GLU A 70 -12.80 4.45 9.78
CA GLU A 70 -13.50 3.28 10.36
C GLU A 70 -13.36 2.03 9.49
N GLU A 71 -13.39 2.19 8.16
CA GLU A 71 -13.15 1.09 7.22
C GLU A 71 -11.71 0.58 7.31
N LEU A 72 -10.72 1.48 7.31
CA LEU A 72 -9.32 1.13 7.49
C LEU A 72 -9.04 0.49 8.86
N LEU A 73 -9.73 0.91 9.92
CA LEU A 73 -9.60 0.31 11.24
C LEU A 73 -10.06 -1.15 11.23
N ASN A 74 -11.17 -1.42 10.55
CA ASN A 74 -11.70 -2.77 10.45
C ASN A 74 -10.78 -3.68 9.61
N LEU A 75 -10.22 -3.13 8.52
CA LEU A 75 -9.21 -3.80 7.71
C LEU A 75 -7.96 -4.12 8.55
N ALA A 76 -7.41 -3.14 9.28
CA ALA A 76 -6.23 -3.32 10.12
C ALA A 76 -6.42 -4.38 11.21
N VAL A 77 -7.62 -4.46 11.81
CA VAL A 77 -7.95 -5.52 12.78
C VAL A 77 -8.06 -6.89 12.11
N THR A 78 -8.63 -6.95 10.90
CA THR A 78 -8.77 -8.19 10.12
C THR A 78 -7.43 -8.74 9.66
N GLU A 79 -6.49 -7.86 9.33
CA GLU A 79 -5.12 -8.20 8.92
C GLU A 79 -4.14 -8.37 10.11
N GLU A 80 -4.64 -8.35 11.35
CA GLU A 80 -3.85 -8.46 12.58
C GLU A 80 -2.76 -7.36 12.73
N LYS A 81 -2.95 -6.22 12.05
CA LYS A 81 -2.09 -5.03 12.08
C LYS A 81 -2.42 -4.14 13.28
N TYR A 82 -2.14 -4.64 14.49
CA TYR A 82 -2.57 -3.98 15.74
C TYR A 82 -1.95 -2.59 15.97
N GLU A 83 -0.70 -2.35 15.54
CA GLU A 83 -0.07 -1.03 15.69
C GLU A 83 -0.80 0.04 14.86
N LEU A 84 -1.15 -0.30 13.62
CA LEU A 84 -1.89 0.56 12.71
C LEU A 84 -3.32 0.82 13.23
N ALA A 85 -3.97 -0.23 13.75
CA ALA A 85 -5.28 -0.11 14.38
C ALA A 85 -5.29 0.85 15.59
N VAL A 86 -4.19 0.92 16.36
CA VAL A 86 -4.03 1.88 17.45
C VAL A 86 -3.96 3.32 16.92
N ASN A 87 -3.18 3.56 15.87
CA ASN A 87 -3.05 4.88 15.24
C ASN A 87 -4.38 5.35 14.63
N LEU A 88 -5.08 4.49 13.89
CA LEU A 88 -6.40 4.77 13.32
C LEU A 88 -7.43 5.09 14.41
N ARG A 89 -7.46 4.31 15.49
CA ARG A 89 -8.34 4.57 16.63
C ARG A 89 -8.08 5.93 17.26
N ASP A 90 -6.81 6.31 17.41
CA ASP A 90 -6.44 7.57 18.04
C ASP A 90 -6.71 8.78 17.11
N ALA A 91 -6.56 8.62 15.79
CA ALA A 91 -7.00 9.58 14.78
C ALA A 91 -8.53 9.78 14.79
N ILE A 92 -9.32 8.69 14.83
CA ILE A 92 -10.78 8.75 14.95
C ILE A 92 -11.19 9.50 16.22
N LYS A 93 -10.55 9.20 17.35
CA LYS A 93 -10.82 9.90 18.62
C LYS A 93 -10.52 11.39 18.53
N LYS A 94 -9.39 11.78 17.93
CA LYS A 94 -9.01 13.19 17.74
C LYS A 94 -10.03 13.94 16.88
N LYS A 95 -10.57 13.28 15.86
CA LYS A 95 -11.58 13.85 14.95
C LYS A 95 -12.98 13.95 15.57
N LYS A 96 -13.33 13.00 16.46
CA LYS A 96 -14.62 12.93 17.16
C LYS A 96 -14.66 13.74 18.46
N ALA A 97 -13.51 14.00 19.07
CA ALA A 97 -13.38 14.89 20.22
C ALA A 97 -13.09 16.31 19.69
N PRO A 98 -14.11 17.18 19.48
CA PRO A 98 -13.82 18.59 19.32
C PRO A 98 -13.19 19.06 20.64
N GLU A 99 -11.87 19.29 20.64
CA GLU A 99 -11.28 20.16 21.64
C GLU A 99 -11.88 21.56 21.41
N ASN A 100 -12.88 21.84 22.24
CA ASN A 100 -13.54 23.11 22.39
C ASN A 100 -12.49 24.21 22.56
N ARG A 101 -12.31 25.07 21.55
CA ARG A 101 -11.60 26.34 21.68
C ARG A 101 -12.26 27.45 20.89
#